data_AF-A0A948CWV5-F1
#
_entry.id   AF-A0A948CWV5-F1
#
_cell.length_a   1.000
_cell.length_b   1.000
_cell.length_c   1.000
_cell.angle_alpha   90.00
_cell.angle_beta   90.00
_cell.angle_gamma   90.00
#
_symmetry.space_group_name_H-M   'P 1'
#
loop_
_entity.id
_entity.type
_entity.pdbx_description
1 polymer ?
#
loop_
_entity_poly.entity_id
_entity_poly.type
_entity_poly.pdbx_seq_one_letter_code
_entity_poly.pdbx_strand_id
1 'polypeptide(L)'
;MSDFSRSERRLILIFLIFSLLSTGLSYRKKIFFQPAETIQIKEKRILIDINKADRMQLERLPGIGPVLAENIISYRDTAGGFKGKE
;
A
#
# COMPACT_ATOMS: atom_id res chain seq x y z
N MET A 1 -6.45 1.60 58.29
CA MET A 1 -5.26 2.37 57.88
C MET A 1 -4.11 1.38 57.90
N SER A 2 -3.55 1.02 56.75
CA SER A 2 -2.63 -0.12 56.64
C SER A 2 -1.31 0.14 57.39
N ASP A 3 -1.08 -0.58 58.49
CA ASP A 3 0.15 -0.54 59.29
C ASP A 3 1.30 -1.30 58.60
N PHE A 4 1.67 -0.85 57.40
CA PHE A 4 2.77 -1.45 56.66
C PHE A 4 4.10 -1.17 57.37
N SER A 5 4.85 -2.23 57.64
CA SER A 5 6.16 -2.19 58.31
C SER A 5 7.18 -1.40 57.49
N ARG A 6 8.24 -0.90 58.13
CA ARG A 6 9.33 -0.14 57.48
C ARG A 6 9.95 -0.89 56.30
N SER A 7 9.93 -2.22 56.31
CA SER A 7 10.40 -3.09 55.22
C SER A 7 9.41 -3.13 54.04
N GLU A 8 8.12 -3.23 54.31
CA GLU A 8 7.06 -3.30 53.29
C GLU A 8 6.94 -1.98 52.52
N ARG A 9 7.06 -0.84 53.21
CA ARG A 9 7.09 0.47 52.57
C ARG A 9 8.27 0.61 51.60
N ARG A 10 9.44 0.04 51.92
CA ARG A 10 10.62 0.05 51.01
C ARG A 10 10.36 -0.79 49.77
N LEU A 11 9.75 -1.96 49.93
CA LEU A 11 9.41 -2.82 48.79
C LEU A 11 8.39 -2.14 47.86
N ILE A 12 7.35 -1.52 48.42
CA ILE A 12 6.35 -0.76 47.63
C ILE A 12 7.02 0.37 46.83
N LEU A 13 7.93 1.14 47.46
CA LEU A 13 8.64 2.21 46.77
C LEU A 13 9.51 1.70 45.62
N ILE A 14 10.17 0.55 45.78
CA ILE A 14 10.97 -0.06 44.71
C ILE A 14 10.08 -0.49 43.54
N PHE A 15 8.94 -1.15 43.81
CA PHE A 15 8.00 -1.55 42.75
C PHE A 15 7.40 -0.35 42.02
N LEU A 16 7.08 0.75 42.73
CA LEU A 16 6.58 1.97 42.11
C LEU A 16 7.63 2.63 41.19
N ILE A 17 8.89 2.67 41.61
CA ILE A 17 9.99 3.20 40.80
C ILE A 17 10.21 2.34 39.54
N PHE A 18 10.23 1.00 39.68
CA PHE A 18 10.34 0.09 38.53
C PHE A 18 9.18 0.23 37.56
N SER A 19 7.94 0.40 38.05
CA SER A 19 6.77 0.66 37.21
C SER A 19 6.93 1.96 36.42
N LEU A 20 7.38 3.04 37.05
CA LEU A 20 7.60 4.33 36.40
C LEU A 20 8.74 4.30 35.37
N LEU A 21 9.82 3.54 35.62
CA LEU A 21 10.93 3.36 34.67
C LEU A 21 10.55 2.48 33.47
N SER A 22 9.78 1.41 33.66
CA SER A 22 9.33 0.55 32.55
C SER A 22 8.30 1.24 31.66
N THR A 23 7.40 2.04 32.23
CA THR A 23 6.40 2.79 31.46
C THR A 23 7.03 3.89 30.59
N GLY A 24 8.20 4.42 30.95
CA GLY A 24 8.89 5.50 30.22
C GLY A 24 9.45 5.12 28.84
N LEU A 25 9.72 3.84 28.56
CA LEU A 25 10.29 3.41 27.28
C LEU A 25 9.22 3.22 26.18
N SER A 26 7.97 2.92 26.58
CA SER A 26 6.87 2.66 25.66
C SER A 26 6.37 3.91 24.92
N TYR A 27 6.49 5.10 25.54
CA TYR A 27 6.04 6.34 24.92
C TYR A 27 6.94 6.83 23.78
N ARG A 28 8.25 6.55 23.83
CA ARG A 28 9.17 6.94 22.74
C ARG A 28 8.85 6.25 21.42
N LYS A 29 8.33 5.02 21.43
CA LYS A 29 8.07 4.26 20.20
C LYS A 29 6.90 4.80 19.37
N LYS A 30 5.98 5.56 19.97
CA LYS A 30 4.82 6.17 19.28
C LYS A 30 5.12 7.53 18.62
N ILE A 31 6.22 8.19 19.02
CA ILE A 31 6.65 9.50 18.50
C ILE A 31 7.57 9.34 17.27
N PHE A 32 8.18 8.16 17.06
CA PHE A 32 8.90 7.86 15.83
C PHE A 32 7.90 7.48 14.73
N PHE A 33 7.35 8.52 14.09
CA PHE A 33 7.03 8.58 12.66
C PHE A 33 6.71 7.21 12.02
N GLN A 34 5.43 6.85 11.96
CA GLN A 34 4.98 5.98 10.87
C GLN A 34 5.26 6.78 9.61
N PRO A 35 6.18 6.36 8.72
CA PRO A 35 6.24 6.97 7.41
C PRO A 35 4.83 6.86 6.85
N ALA A 36 4.23 7.99 6.48
CA ALA A 36 3.00 7.99 5.71
C ALA A 36 3.15 6.88 4.67
N GLU A 37 2.22 5.92 4.66
CA GLU A 37 2.23 4.86 3.66
C GLU A 37 2.49 5.55 2.33
N THR A 38 3.71 5.38 1.81
CA THR A 38 4.01 5.82 0.46
C THR A 38 3.00 5.05 -0.34
N ILE A 39 2.03 5.75 -0.93
CA ILE A 39 1.10 5.17 -1.87
C ILE A 39 2.03 4.54 -2.89
N GLN A 40 2.25 3.23 -2.77
CA GLN A 40 2.92 2.46 -3.78
C GLN A 40 1.90 2.47 -4.90
N ILE A 41 1.99 3.51 -5.75
CA ILE A 41 1.31 3.54 -7.03
C ILE A 41 2.01 2.45 -7.83
N LYS A 42 1.70 1.20 -7.48
CA LYS A 42 1.99 0.04 -8.27
C LYS A 42 1.14 0.26 -9.48
N GLU A 43 1.72 0.87 -10.50
CA GLU A 43 1.02 1.23 -11.73
C GLU A 43 0.22 0.02 -12.15
N LYS A 44 -1.11 0.16 -12.10
CA LYS A 44 -2.02 -0.90 -12.46
C LYS A 44 -1.92 -1.04 -13.97
N ARG A 45 -1.03 -1.92 -14.43
CA ARG A 45 -0.91 -2.25 -15.84
C ARG A 45 -2.23 -2.86 -16.29
N ILE A 46 -2.88 -2.19 -17.24
CA ILE A 46 -4.08 -2.71 -17.90
C ILE A 46 -3.57 -3.61 -19.04
N LEU A 47 -3.79 -4.91 -18.89
CA LEU A 47 -3.55 -5.87 -19.97
C LEU A 47 -4.87 -6.05 -20.72
N ILE A 48 -4.85 -5.82 -22.03
CA ILE A 48 -5.99 -6.06 -22.91
C ILE A 48 -5.56 -6.98 -24.06
N ASP A 49 -6.46 -7.85 -24.50
CA ASP A 49 -6.25 -8.68 -25.67
C ASP A 49 -6.50 -7.84 -26.93
N ILE A 50 -5.43 -7.47 -27.65
CA ILE A 50 -5.53 -6.61 -28.85
C ILE A 50 -6.39 -7.22 -29.96
N ASN A 51 -6.55 -8.54 -29.99
CA ASN A 51 -7.36 -9.23 -31.00
C ASN A 51 -8.85 -9.25 -30.67
N LYS A 52 -9.22 -8.92 -29.43
CA LYS A 52 -10.62 -9.01 -28.94
C LYS A 52 -11.14 -7.72 -28.32
N ALA A 53 -10.26 -6.82 -27.89
CA ALA A 53 -10.65 -5.60 -27.20
C ALA A 53 -11.59 -4.76 -28.06
N ASP A 54 -12.62 -4.19 -27.44
CA ASP A 54 -13.49 -3.21 -28.07
C ASP A 54 -12.79 -1.84 -28.19
N ARG A 55 -13.39 -0.93 -28.97
CA ARG A 55 -12.87 0.41 -29.20
C ARG A 55 -12.61 1.19 -27.90
N MET A 56 -13.54 1.12 -26.95
CA MET A 56 -13.41 1.85 -25.67
C MET A 56 -12.31 1.25 -24.78
N GLN A 57 -12.10 -0.06 -24.82
CA GLN A 57 -11.02 -0.74 -24.13
C GLN A 57 -9.65 -0.35 -24.69
N LEU A 58 -9.55 -0.23 -26.02
CA LEU A 58 -8.35 0.23 -26.71
C LEU A 58 -8.05 1.70 -26.37
N GLU A 59 -9.07 2.58 -26.38
CA GLU A 59 -8.93 4.01 -26.05
C GLU A 59 -8.47 4.28 -24.60
N ARG A 60 -8.62 3.31 -23.70
CA ARG A 60 -8.09 3.43 -22.32
C ARG A 60 -6.58 3.26 -22.24
N LEU A 61 -5.93 2.79 -23.31
CA LEU A 61 -4.48 2.67 -23.35
C LEU A 61 -3.82 4.05 -23.52
N PRO A 62 -2.71 4.32 -22.82
CA PRO A 62 -1.98 5.57 -22.97
C PRO A 62 -1.52 5.75 -24.41
N GLY A 63 -1.89 6.87 -25.03
CA GLY A 63 -1.52 7.20 -26.40
C GLY A 63 -2.43 6.62 -27.49
N ILE A 64 -3.48 5.87 -27.14
CA ILE A 64 -4.46 5.36 -28.10
C ILE A 64 -5.72 6.22 -28.04
N GLY A 65 -5.93 7.07 -29.05
CA GLY A 65 -7.17 7.80 -29.26
C GLY A 65 -8.15 7.06 -30.19
N PRO A 66 -9.34 7.64 -30.45
CA PRO A 66 -10.38 7.01 -31.26
C PRO A 66 -9.91 6.56 -32.64
N VAL A 67 -9.09 7.38 -33.31
CA VAL A 67 -8.55 7.08 -34.64
C VAL A 67 -7.62 5.85 -34.60
N LEU A 68 -6.75 5.76 -33.60
CA LEU A 68 -5.84 4.62 -33.47
C LEU A 68 -6.57 3.35 -33.06
N ALA A 69 -7.57 3.46 -32.18
CA ALA A 69 -8.42 2.33 -31.82
C ALA A 69 -9.14 1.76 -33.05
N GLU A 70 -9.69 2.62 -33.91
CA GLU A 70 -10.35 2.21 -35.16
C GLU A 70 -9.38 1.55 -36.14
N ASN A 71 -8.17 2.10 -36.29
CA ASN A 71 -7.14 1.53 -37.14
C ASN A 71 -6.70 0.14 -36.66
N ILE A 72 -6.60 -0.07 -35.33
CA ILE A 72 -6.26 -1.39 -34.75
C ILE A 72 -7.34 -2.42 -35.08
N ILE A 73 -8.62 -2.06 -34.92
CA ILE A 73 -9.76 -2.92 -35.24
C ILE A 73 -9.77 -3.25 -36.74
N SER A 74 -9.69 -2.22 -37.59
CA SER A 74 -9.66 -2.39 -39.05
C SER A 74 -8.50 -3.28 -39.50
N TYR A 75 -7.33 -3.11 -38.90
CA TYR A 75 -6.16 -3.94 -39.20
C TYR A 75 -6.40 -5.40 -38.82
N ARG A 76 -6.83 -5.71 -37.58
CA ARG A 76 -7.01 -7.12 -37.17
C ARG A 76 -8.11 -7.83 -37.97
N ASP A 77 -9.15 -7.10 -38.37
CA ASP A 77 -10.26 -7.64 -39.15
C ASP A 77 -9.83 -7.98 -40.59
N THR A 78 -8.91 -7.21 -41.17
CA THR A 78 -8.42 -7.41 -42.55
C THR A 78 -7.18 -8.30 -42.65
N ALA A 79 -6.30 -8.27 -41.64
CA ALA A 79 -5.02 -8.98 -41.63
C ALA A 79 -5.07 -10.35 -40.92
N GLY A 80 -6.20 -10.71 -40.31
CA GLY A 80 -6.36 -11.97 -39.57
C GLY A 80 -5.74 -11.94 -38.16
N GLY A 81 -5.70 -10.76 -37.53
CA GLY A 81 -5.20 -10.55 -36.18
C GLY A 81 -3.69 -10.43 -36.03
N PHE A 82 -3.28 -9.97 -34.84
CA PHE A 82 -1.88 -9.82 -34.42
C PHE A 82 -1.34 -11.15 -33.89
N LYS A 83 -0.15 -11.55 -34.37
CA LYS A 83 0.51 -12.83 -34.02
C LYS A 83 1.62 -12.70 -32.96
N GLY A 84 2.10 -11.48 -32.71
CA GLY A 84 3.18 -11.22 -31.77
C GLY A 84 3.61 -9.76 -31.81
N LYS A 85 4.47 -9.37 -30.86
CA LYS A 85 5.17 -8.09 -30.88
C LYS A 85 6.50 -8.31 -31.61
N GLU A 86 6.70 -7.61 -32.72
CA GLU A 86 8.01 -7.51 -33.39
C GLU A 86 8.88 -6.39 -32.78
#